data_AF-A0A8T0I3M9-F1
#
_entry.id   AF-A0A8T0I3M9-F1
#
_cell.length_a   1.000
_cell.length_b   1.000
_cell.length_c   1.000
_cell.angle_alpha   90.00
_cell.angle_beta   90.00
_cell.angle_gamma   90.00
#
_symmetry.space_group_name_H-M   'P 1'
#
loop_
_entity.id
_entity.type
_entity.pdbx_description
1 polymer ?
#
loop_
_entity_poly.entity_id
_entity_poly.type
_entity_poly.pdbx_seq_one_letter_code
_entity_poly.pdbx_strand_id
1 'polypeptide(L)'
;MLQSAAEAVNFTSGGLMYVREGANLQYVTGASFLIAVYGDALAAADRTILCGDYQPLSSWHLWAFAKSQLDYILGKNPEQRSFMAGMGINPPMQVHHRSASIVSIHEDPTTVGCGQSLYEWFRRDQPNPNELTGAIVGGPDIVDGFQHLRNVSSYTEPTTYINAAFVGLIAKFVAHTVEFASPRSFIEYE
;
A
#
# COMPACT_ATOMS: atom_id res chain seq x y z
N MET A 1 -22.02 -30.62 1.51
CA MET A 1 -21.44 -30.23 0.20
C MET A 1 -20.44 -29.11 0.49
N LEU A 2 -19.20 -29.46 0.85
CA LEU A 2 -18.11 -28.50 1.07
C LEU A 2 -17.24 -28.52 -0.18
N GLN A 3 -17.59 -27.69 -1.15
CA GLN A 3 -16.68 -27.34 -2.24
C GLN A 3 -16.03 -26.02 -1.87
N SER A 4 -14.89 -26.05 -1.17
CA SER A 4 -13.98 -24.91 -1.20
C SER A 4 -12.98 -25.16 -2.33
N ALA A 5 -13.34 -24.75 -3.54
CA ALA A 5 -12.30 -24.28 -4.43
C ALA A 5 -11.73 -23.04 -3.73
N ALA A 6 -10.47 -23.07 -3.31
CA ALA A 6 -9.82 -21.87 -2.80
C ALA A 6 -9.85 -20.85 -3.95
N GLU A 7 -10.71 -19.84 -3.85
CA GLU A 7 -10.74 -18.75 -4.82
C GLU A 7 -9.39 -18.04 -4.78
N ALA A 8 -8.68 -18.05 -5.91
CA ALA A 8 -7.42 -17.34 -6.03
C ALA A 8 -7.68 -15.84 -5.93
N VAL A 9 -6.80 -15.12 -5.21
CA VAL A 9 -6.87 -13.66 -5.16
C VAL A 9 -6.53 -13.10 -6.54
N ASN A 10 -7.30 -12.10 -6.99
CA ASN A 10 -7.03 -11.43 -8.25
C ASN A 10 -5.80 -10.51 -8.13
N PHE A 11 -5.19 -10.21 -9.27
CA PHE A 11 -4.10 -9.26 -9.37
C PHE A 11 -4.40 -8.25 -10.46
N THR A 12 -3.97 -7.02 -10.26
CA THR A 12 -3.95 -6.02 -11.34
C THR A 12 -2.89 -6.39 -12.38
N SER A 13 -2.92 -5.74 -13.54
CA SER A 13 -1.91 -5.97 -14.58
C SER A 13 -0.51 -5.55 -14.12
N GLY A 14 -0.43 -4.57 -13.23
CA GLY A 14 0.78 -4.12 -12.56
C GLY A 14 1.25 -4.99 -11.39
N GLY A 15 0.52 -6.07 -11.05
CA GLY A 15 0.91 -7.03 -10.02
C GLY A 15 0.52 -6.65 -8.59
N LEU A 16 -0.41 -5.71 -8.41
CA LEU A 16 -1.00 -5.42 -7.09
C LEU A 16 -2.04 -6.49 -6.76
N MET A 17 -1.99 -7.03 -5.54
CA MET A 17 -3.04 -7.90 -5.04
C MET A 17 -4.37 -7.13 -4.98
N TYR A 18 -5.42 -7.68 -5.57
CA TYR A 18 -6.73 -7.03 -5.68
C TYR A 18 -7.82 -7.91 -5.07
N VAL A 19 -8.26 -7.55 -3.86
CA VAL A 19 -9.28 -8.31 -3.13
C VAL A 19 -10.68 -7.82 -3.50
N ARG A 20 -10.88 -6.49 -3.51
CA ARG A 20 -12.15 -5.88 -3.92
C ARG A 20 -11.98 -4.40 -4.24
N GLU A 21 -12.98 -3.84 -4.91
CA GLU A 21 -13.10 -2.41 -5.11
C GLU A 21 -13.34 -1.67 -3.78
N GLY A 22 -12.79 -0.45 -3.67
CA GLY A 22 -12.94 0.42 -2.51
C GLY A 22 -11.81 0.24 -1.50
N ALA A 23 -10.86 1.17 -1.53
CA ALA A 23 -9.70 1.22 -0.64
C ALA A 23 -8.94 -0.11 -0.55
N ASN A 24 -8.62 -0.71 -1.69
CA ASN A 24 -8.03 -2.05 -1.79
C ASN A 24 -6.68 -2.17 -1.04
N LEU A 25 -5.91 -1.09 -0.91
CA LEU A 25 -4.62 -1.10 -0.20
C LEU A 25 -4.73 -1.51 1.28
N GLN A 26 -5.91 -1.48 1.89
CA GLN A 26 -6.13 -2.05 3.23
C GLN A 26 -5.85 -3.56 3.29
N TYR A 27 -6.18 -4.28 2.23
CA TYR A 27 -5.95 -5.72 2.13
C TYR A 27 -4.51 -6.00 1.75
N VAL A 28 -3.96 -5.19 0.84
CA VAL A 28 -2.58 -5.30 0.37
C VAL A 28 -1.60 -5.16 1.52
N THR A 29 -1.72 -4.08 2.30
CA THR A 29 -0.83 -3.80 3.42
C THR A 29 -0.94 -4.87 4.51
N GLY A 30 -2.16 -5.26 4.89
CA GLY A 30 -2.42 -6.31 5.88
C GLY A 30 -1.85 -7.67 5.48
N ALA A 31 -2.18 -8.14 4.27
CA ALA A 31 -1.70 -9.44 3.78
C ALA A 31 -0.19 -9.46 3.60
N SER A 32 0.41 -8.40 3.03
CA SER A 32 1.85 -8.31 2.83
C SER A 32 2.62 -8.35 4.15
N PHE A 33 2.11 -7.65 5.18
CA PHE A 33 2.69 -7.72 6.52
C PHE A 33 2.66 -9.14 7.09
N LEU A 34 1.51 -9.81 7.04
CA LEU A 34 1.37 -11.19 7.53
C LEU A 34 2.25 -12.18 6.76
N ILE A 35 2.33 -12.04 5.44
CA ILE A 35 3.19 -12.87 4.59
C ILE A 35 4.66 -12.66 4.93
N ALA A 36 5.08 -11.42 5.17
CA ALA A 36 6.45 -11.12 5.58
C ALA A 36 6.80 -11.75 6.93
N VAL A 37 5.91 -11.63 7.93
CA VAL A 37 6.07 -12.25 9.26
C VAL A 37 6.09 -13.77 9.16
N TYR A 38 5.24 -14.36 8.31
CA TYR A 38 5.22 -15.80 8.12
C TYR A 38 6.48 -16.31 7.40
N GLY A 39 7.05 -15.52 6.49
CA GLY A 39 8.37 -15.79 5.90
C GLY A 39 9.46 -15.93 6.97
N ASP A 40 9.40 -15.15 8.05
CA ASP A 40 10.35 -15.23 9.16
C ASP A 40 10.17 -16.50 9.97
N ALA A 41 8.92 -16.86 10.25
CA ALA A 41 8.61 -18.12 10.94
C ALA A 41 9.11 -19.33 10.13
N LEU A 42 8.94 -19.32 8.80
CA LEU A 42 9.45 -20.39 7.93
C LEU A 42 10.96 -20.44 7.89
N ALA A 43 11.63 -19.29 7.81
CA ALA A 43 13.09 -19.21 7.83
C ALA A 43 13.65 -19.75 9.16
N ALA A 44 13.06 -19.35 10.30
CA ALA A 44 13.46 -19.81 11.62
C ALA A 44 13.24 -21.31 11.83
N ALA A 45 12.22 -21.88 11.19
CA ALA A 45 11.89 -23.30 11.28
C ALA A 45 12.65 -24.18 10.26
N ASP A 46 13.37 -23.59 9.31
CA ASP A 46 13.95 -24.28 8.15
C ASP A 46 12.89 -25.15 7.42
N ARG A 47 11.81 -24.48 7.00
CA ARG A 47 10.64 -25.10 6.36
C ARG A 47 10.23 -24.39 5.08
N THR A 48 9.57 -25.15 4.22
CA THR A 48 8.91 -24.67 3.00
C THR A 48 7.41 -24.97 3.05
N ILE A 49 6.62 -24.18 2.33
CA ILE A 49 5.19 -24.45 2.12
C ILE A 49 5.04 -25.33 0.87
N LEU A 50 4.20 -26.35 0.97
CA LEU A 50 3.75 -27.15 -0.17
C LEU A 50 2.30 -26.79 -0.48
N CYS A 51 2.05 -26.34 -1.70
CA CYS A 51 0.72 -26.02 -2.19
C CYS A 51 0.36 -27.01 -3.28
N GLY A 52 -0.32 -28.12 -2.96
CA GLY A 52 -0.67 -29.15 -3.95
C GLY A 52 0.53 -29.58 -4.80
N ASP A 53 0.36 -29.55 -6.13
CA ASP A 53 1.39 -29.92 -7.11
C ASP A 53 2.34 -28.77 -7.51
N TYR A 54 2.24 -27.60 -6.85
CA TYR A 54 3.12 -26.46 -7.12
C TYR A 54 4.50 -26.62 -6.48
N GLN A 55 5.48 -25.87 -7.00
CA GLN A 55 6.83 -25.84 -6.43
C GLN A 55 6.81 -25.39 -4.96
N PRO A 56 7.68 -25.95 -4.10
CA PRO A 56 7.76 -25.54 -2.71
C PRO A 56 8.10 -24.04 -2.57
N LEU A 57 7.32 -23.33 -1.75
CA LEU A 57 7.56 -21.93 -1.46
C LEU A 57 8.44 -21.80 -0.21
N SER A 58 9.62 -21.22 -0.39
CA SER A 58 10.53 -20.86 0.71
C SER A 58 10.20 -19.48 1.30
N SER A 59 10.81 -19.14 2.44
CA SER A 59 10.74 -17.81 3.06
C SER A 59 11.07 -16.67 2.09
N TRP A 60 12.05 -16.87 1.20
CA TRP A 60 12.40 -15.92 0.14
C TRP A 60 11.17 -15.53 -0.68
N HIS A 61 10.38 -16.51 -1.15
CA HIS A 61 9.23 -16.28 -2.03
C HIS A 61 8.19 -15.38 -1.35
N LEU A 62 7.98 -15.58 -0.05
CA LEU A 62 7.07 -14.79 0.75
C LEU A 62 7.59 -13.36 0.93
N TRP A 63 8.86 -13.19 1.30
CA TRP A 63 9.45 -11.86 1.46
C TRP A 63 9.43 -11.07 0.16
N ALA A 64 9.76 -11.69 -0.97
CA ALA A 64 9.75 -10.99 -2.24
C ALA A 64 8.36 -10.61 -2.72
N PHE A 65 7.36 -11.46 -2.47
CA PHE A 65 5.97 -11.09 -2.71
C PHE A 65 5.57 -9.89 -1.84
N ALA A 66 5.82 -9.94 -0.54
CA ALA A 66 5.50 -8.84 0.37
C ALA A 66 6.24 -7.54 -0.01
N LYS A 67 7.51 -7.65 -0.44
CA LYS A 67 8.28 -6.52 -0.94
C LYS A 67 7.73 -5.95 -2.24
N SER A 68 7.25 -6.79 -3.16
CA SER A 68 6.68 -6.31 -4.43
C SER A 68 5.44 -5.45 -4.19
N GLN A 69 4.61 -5.80 -3.20
CA GLN A 69 3.45 -5.02 -2.81
C GLN A 69 3.85 -3.69 -2.14
N LEU A 70 4.88 -3.70 -1.29
CA LEU A 70 5.47 -2.47 -0.74
C LEU A 70 6.00 -1.56 -1.85
N ASP A 71 6.82 -2.11 -2.75
CA ASP A 71 7.41 -1.36 -3.85
C ASP A 71 6.32 -0.79 -4.77
N TYR A 72 5.24 -1.53 -5.03
CA TYR A 72 4.08 -1.04 -5.79
C TYR A 72 3.47 0.19 -5.11
N ILE A 73 3.21 0.14 -3.79
CA ILE A 73 2.64 1.27 -3.04
C ILE A 73 3.53 2.51 -3.12
N LEU A 74 4.85 2.33 -3.17
CA LEU A 74 5.84 3.42 -3.17
C LEU A 74 6.25 3.92 -4.57
N GLY A 75 5.77 3.32 -5.66
CA GLY A 75 6.03 3.83 -7.00
C GLY A 75 6.32 2.81 -8.10
N LYS A 76 6.54 1.54 -7.77
CA LYS A 76 6.80 0.48 -8.76
C LYS A 76 5.48 -0.08 -9.32
N ASN A 77 4.73 0.79 -9.99
CA ASN A 77 3.43 0.50 -10.59
C ASN A 77 3.33 1.13 -12.00
N PRO A 78 2.31 0.77 -12.80
CA PRO A 78 2.16 1.28 -14.16
C PRO A 78 2.09 2.81 -14.28
N GLU A 79 1.52 3.49 -13.28
CA GLU A 79 1.45 4.96 -13.23
C GLU A 79 2.74 5.62 -12.70
N GLN A 80 3.76 4.84 -12.31
CA GLN A 80 5.05 5.28 -11.76
C GLN A 80 4.91 6.28 -10.60
N ARG A 81 3.95 6.03 -9.70
CA ARG A 81 3.60 6.99 -8.65
C ARG A 81 3.44 6.40 -7.27
N SER A 82 3.72 7.19 -6.26
CA SER A 82 3.47 6.83 -4.87
C SER A 82 1.98 6.92 -4.54
N PHE A 83 1.47 5.96 -3.76
CA PHE A 83 0.16 6.01 -3.12
C PHE A 83 0.26 6.52 -1.66
N MET A 84 1.42 7.03 -1.25
CA MET A 84 1.66 7.67 0.04
C MET A 84 1.82 9.18 -0.13
N ALA A 85 0.97 9.97 0.52
CA ALA A 85 1.01 11.42 0.46
C ALA A 85 2.35 11.99 0.95
N GLY A 86 2.86 13.00 0.26
CA GLY A 86 4.13 13.68 0.60
C GLY A 86 5.40 12.88 0.34
N MET A 87 5.31 11.67 -0.23
CA MET A 87 6.45 10.75 -0.35
C MET A 87 6.59 10.20 -1.76
N GLY A 88 7.82 10.13 -2.28
CA GLY A 88 8.11 9.51 -3.58
C GLY A 88 7.72 10.36 -4.79
N ILE A 89 7.54 9.69 -5.93
CA ILE A 89 7.24 10.35 -7.21
C ILE A 89 5.72 10.54 -7.34
N ASN A 90 5.28 11.74 -7.73
CA ASN A 90 3.88 12.07 -8.01
C ASN A 90 2.87 11.59 -6.93
N PRO A 91 3.07 11.92 -5.63
CA PRO A 91 2.21 11.45 -4.55
C PRO A 91 0.79 12.03 -4.60
N PRO A 92 -0.18 11.44 -3.88
CA PRO A 92 -1.51 12.03 -3.76
C PRO A 92 -1.47 13.34 -2.94
N MET A 93 -2.01 14.41 -3.53
CA MET A 93 -2.21 15.73 -2.98
C MET A 93 -3.68 16.00 -2.59
N GLN A 94 -4.64 15.22 -3.12
CA GLN A 94 -6.08 15.34 -2.85
C GLN A 94 -6.62 14.13 -2.06
N VAL A 95 -5.98 13.81 -0.94
CA VAL A 95 -6.42 12.73 -0.04
C VAL A 95 -7.82 13.04 0.52
N HIS A 96 -8.73 12.05 0.54
CA HIS A 96 -10.10 12.15 1.07
C HIS A 96 -10.09 12.37 2.59
N HIS A 97 -9.84 13.61 3.02
CA HIS A 97 -9.76 13.95 4.42
C HIS A 97 -10.21 15.38 4.65
N ARG A 98 -11.30 15.55 5.40
CA ARG A 98 -11.98 16.84 5.55
C ARG A 98 -11.07 17.91 6.13
N SER A 99 -10.44 17.65 7.26
CA SER A 99 -9.59 18.65 7.92
C SER A 99 -8.33 18.98 7.11
N ALA A 100 -7.91 18.10 6.19
CA ALA A 100 -6.77 18.39 5.32
C ALA A 100 -7.14 19.36 4.19
N SER A 101 -8.42 19.38 3.79
CA SER A 101 -8.94 20.25 2.73
C SER A 101 -9.20 21.69 3.17
N ILE A 102 -9.33 21.93 4.49
CA ILE A 102 -9.62 23.24 5.07
C ILE A 102 -8.29 23.94 5.35
N VAL A 103 -8.19 25.25 5.08
CA VAL A 103 -7.02 26.06 5.45
C VAL A 103 -6.67 25.91 6.94
N SER A 104 -5.37 25.98 7.25
CA SER A 104 -4.92 25.94 8.64
C SER A 104 -5.42 27.16 9.42
N ILE A 105 -5.81 26.96 10.69
CA ILE A 105 -6.16 28.07 11.60
C ILE A 105 -5.01 29.05 11.83
N HIS A 106 -3.77 28.60 11.59
CA HIS A 106 -2.57 29.45 11.67
C HIS A 106 -2.39 30.35 10.44
N GLU A 107 -3.03 30.02 9.32
CA GLU A 107 -3.00 30.81 8.08
C GLU A 107 -4.26 31.70 7.98
N ASP A 108 -5.43 31.13 8.27
CA ASP A 108 -6.70 31.86 8.33
C ASP A 108 -7.50 31.42 9.57
N PRO A 109 -7.65 32.29 10.60
CA PRO A 109 -8.36 31.96 11.82
C PRO A 109 -9.89 32.00 11.68
N THR A 110 -10.42 32.27 10.48
CA THR A 110 -11.86 32.30 10.22
C THR A 110 -12.49 30.96 10.58
N THR A 111 -13.57 31.02 11.38
CA THR A 111 -14.30 29.80 11.76
C THR A 111 -15.00 29.20 10.53
N VAL A 112 -14.68 27.96 10.21
CA VAL A 112 -15.33 27.19 9.14
C VAL A 112 -16.41 26.29 9.73
N GLY A 113 -17.66 26.52 9.36
CA GLY A 113 -18.78 25.68 9.80
C GLY A 113 -18.76 24.27 9.19
N CYS A 114 -19.45 23.30 9.81
CA CYS A 114 -19.49 21.92 9.32
C CYS A 114 -20.02 21.81 7.87
N GLY A 115 -21.14 22.47 7.55
CA GLY A 115 -21.66 22.50 6.18
C GLY A 115 -20.70 23.21 5.22
N GLN A 116 -20.17 24.36 5.65
CA GLN A 116 -19.17 25.16 4.92
C GLN A 116 -17.93 24.37 4.54
N SER A 117 -17.40 23.57 5.46
CA SER A 117 -16.26 22.70 5.17
C SER A 117 -16.52 21.74 4.02
N LEU A 118 -17.77 21.29 3.82
CA LEU A 118 -18.12 20.37 2.76
C LEU A 118 -18.31 21.07 1.41
N TYR A 119 -19.02 22.19 1.36
CA TYR A 119 -19.33 22.84 0.08
C TYR A 119 -18.22 23.80 -0.38
N GLU A 120 -17.54 24.50 0.53
CA GLU A 120 -16.50 25.46 0.16
C GLU A 120 -15.12 24.82 0.07
N TRP A 121 -14.77 23.89 0.96
CA TRP A 121 -13.38 23.42 1.08
C TRP A 121 -13.18 22.02 0.50
N PHE A 122 -13.97 21.05 0.96
CA PHE A 122 -13.81 19.65 0.60
C PHE A 122 -14.01 19.36 -0.89
N ARG A 123 -14.83 20.14 -1.61
CA ARG A 123 -15.10 19.93 -3.03
C ARG A 123 -14.17 20.69 -3.98
N ARG A 124 -13.24 21.50 -3.47
CA ARG A 124 -12.30 22.23 -4.33
C ARG A 124 -11.36 21.27 -5.03
N ASP A 125 -11.25 21.41 -6.34
CA ASP A 125 -10.27 20.70 -7.17
C ASP A 125 -8.91 21.39 -7.08
N GLN A 126 -8.32 21.31 -5.89
CA GLN A 126 -7.00 21.83 -5.58
C GLN A 126 -6.35 20.93 -4.52
N PRO A 127 -5.01 20.89 -4.44
CA PRO A 127 -4.30 20.21 -3.37
C PRO A 127 -4.85 20.54 -1.98
N ASN A 128 -4.76 19.57 -1.07
CA ASN A 128 -5.04 19.80 0.34
C ASN A 128 -4.07 20.86 0.88
N PRO A 129 -4.56 21.97 1.49
CA PRO A 129 -3.68 22.96 2.13
C PRO A 129 -2.85 22.36 3.27
N ASN A 130 -3.37 21.35 3.98
CA ASN A 130 -2.60 20.59 4.96
C ASN A 130 -2.26 19.21 4.37
N GLU A 131 -0.98 19.01 4.03
CA GLU A 131 -0.51 17.72 3.54
C GLU A 131 -0.59 16.66 4.65
N LEU A 132 -1.17 15.51 4.34
CA LEU A 132 -1.21 14.35 5.22
C LEU A 132 0.01 13.47 4.99
N THR A 133 1.21 13.99 5.23
CA THR A 133 2.46 13.30 4.94
C THR A 133 2.46 11.89 5.56
N GLY A 134 2.74 10.88 4.73
CA GLY A 134 2.74 9.48 5.13
C GLY A 134 1.39 8.76 5.06
N ALA A 135 0.27 9.46 4.83
CA ALA A 135 -1.03 8.81 4.65
C ALA A 135 -1.06 8.00 3.36
N ILE A 136 -1.40 6.72 3.46
CA ILE A 136 -1.56 5.83 2.31
C ILE A 136 -3.03 5.84 1.93
N VAL A 137 -3.30 6.12 0.66
CA VAL A 137 -4.66 6.20 0.14
C VAL A 137 -5.22 4.80 -0.19
N GLY A 138 -6.47 4.76 -0.64
CA GLY A 138 -7.16 3.53 -1.03
C GLY A 138 -6.51 2.75 -2.17
N GLY A 139 -5.84 3.45 -3.09
CA GLY A 139 -5.10 2.87 -4.22
C GLY A 139 -5.91 2.72 -5.50
N PRO A 140 -5.36 2.03 -6.51
CA PRO A 140 -5.95 1.96 -7.84
C PRO A 140 -7.08 0.92 -7.93
N ASP A 141 -7.77 0.94 -9.07
CA ASP A 141 -8.73 -0.10 -9.47
C ASP A 141 -8.03 -1.36 -10.01
N ILE A 142 -8.82 -2.33 -10.48
CA ILE A 142 -8.31 -3.62 -10.97
C ILE A 142 -7.45 -3.51 -12.24
N VAL A 143 -7.57 -2.42 -12.99
CA VAL A 143 -6.79 -2.16 -14.21
C VAL A 143 -5.64 -1.18 -13.96
N ASP A 144 -5.23 -1.01 -12.70
CA ASP A 144 -4.17 -0.10 -12.25
C ASP A 144 -4.51 1.40 -12.44
N GLY A 145 -5.76 1.74 -12.74
CA GLY A 145 -6.20 3.12 -12.90
C GLY A 145 -6.39 3.81 -11.55
N PHE A 146 -5.95 5.06 -11.41
CA PHE A 146 -6.14 5.83 -10.19
C PHE A 146 -6.76 7.22 -10.42
N GLN A 147 -7.88 7.47 -9.76
CA GLN A 147 -8.50 8.80 -9.76
C GLN A 147 -8.00 9.64 -8.58
N HIS A 148 -7.18 10.65 -8.90
CA HIS A 148 -6.55 11.51 -7.92
C HIS A 148 -7.43 12.69 -7.47
N LEU A 149 -8.61 12.37 -6.96
CA LEU A 149 -9.61 13.36 -6.56
C LEU A 149 -10.15 13.07 -5.16
N ARG A 150 -10.27 14.12 -4.36
CA ARG A 150 -10.73 14.03 -2.96
C ARG A 150 -12.13 13.43 -2.83
N ASN A 151 -13.00 13.65 -3.82
CA ASN A 151 -14.38 13.18 -3.78
C ASN A 151 -14.55 11.70 -4.19
N VAL A 152 -13.49 11.03 -4.64
CA VAL A 152 -13.53 9.61 -5.04
C VAL A 152 -12.88 8.76 -3.95
N SER A 153 -13.57 8.62 -2.81
CA SER A 153 -13.05 7.96 -1.60
C SER A 153 -12.49 6.56 -1.86
N SER A 154 -13.07 5.79 -2.79
CA SER A 154 -12.57 4.46 -3.17
C SER A 154 -11.07 4.44 -3.50
N TYR A 155 -10.55 5.52 -4.08
CA TYR A 155 -9.13 5.67 -4.44
C TYR A 155 -8.35 6.47 -3.39
N THR A 156 -8.96 7.53 -2.85
CA THR A 156 -8.24 8.55 -2.06
C THR A 156 -8.45 8.49 -0.55
N GLU A 157 -9.26 7.55 -0.03
CA GLU A 157 -9.49 7.36 1.42
C GLU A 157 -8.21 6.91 2.13
N PRO A 158 -7.68 7.70 3.08
CA PRO A 158 -6.66 7.22 4.00
C PRO A 158 -7.31 6.56 5.20
N THR A 159 -6.70 5.50 5.74
CA THR A 159 -7.21 4.88 6.97
C THR A 159 -6.09 4.44 7.89
N THR A 160 -6.38 4.44 9.19
CA THR A 160 -5.40 4.05 10.21
C THR A 160 -4.93 2.61 10.04
N TYR A 161 -5.81 1.71 9.60
CA TYR A 161 -5.48 0.30 9.42
C TYR A 161 -4.62 0.01 8.19
N ILE A 162 -4.72 0.80 7.10
CA ILE A 162 -3.77 0.72 5.97
C ILE A 162 -2.36 1.05 6.49
N ASN A 163 -2.23 2.20 7.16
CA ASN A 163 -0.94 2.66 7.67
C ASN A 163 -0.37 1.76 8.78
N ALA A 164 -1.20 1.25 9.69
CA ALA A 164 -0.75 0.40 10.80
C ALA A 164 -0.04 -0.88 10.31
N ALA A 165 -0.63 -1.58 9.33
CA ALA A 165 -0.01 -2.76 8.75
C ALA A 165 1.25 -2.40 7.92
N PHE A 166 1.20 -1.29 7.17
CA PHE A 166 2.32 -0.88 6.33
C PHE A 166 3.56 -0.49 7.13
N VAL A 167 3.41 0.13 8.31
CA VAL A 167 4.54 0.45 9.18
C VAL A 167 5.32 -0.81 9.58
N GLY A 168 4.62 -1.88 9.94
CA GLY A 168 5.26 -3.17 10.25
C GLY A 168 5.98 -3.78 9.04
N LEU A 169 5.38 -3.65 7.86
CA LEU A 169 5.97 -4.12 6.60
C LEU A 169 7.25 -3.35 6.23
N ILE A 170 7.25 -2.02 6.34
CA ILE A 170 8.46 -1.22 6.11
C ILE A 170 9.54 -1.58 7.15
N ALA A 171 9.17 -1.69 8.43
CA ALA A 171 10.14 -2.01 9.49
C ALA A 171 10.92 -3.29 9.19
N LYS A 172 10.23 -4.32 8.66
CA LYS A 172 10.86 -5.53 8.14
C LYS A 172 11.92 -5.21 7.07
N PHE A 173 11.55 -4.55 5.99
CA PHE A 173 12.48 -4.35 4.86
C PHE A 173 13.55 -3.29 5.11
N VAL A 174 13.35 -2.36 6.04
CA VAL A 174 14.39 -1.44 6.50
C VAL A 174 15.39 -2.13 7.42
N ALA A 175 14.95 -3.01 8.32
CA ALA A 175 15.86 -3.78 9.15
C ALA A 175 16.75 -4.74 8.33
N HIS A 176 16.21 -5.31 7.24
CA HIS A 176 16.93 -6.28 6.40
C HIS A 176 17.59 -5.71 5.13
N THR A 177 17.47 -4.41 4.83
CA THR A 177 18.25 -3.79 3.72
C THR A 177 19.75 -3.82 3.99
N VAL A 178 20.16 -4.04 5.23
CA VAL A 178 21.54 -4.32 5.63
C VAL A 178 21.99 -5.76 5.25
N GLU A 179 21.06 -6.70 5.07
CA GLU A 179 21.36 -8.12 4.76
C GLU A 179 21.11 -8.51 3.28
N PHE A 180 20.11 -7.92 2.61
CA PHE A 180 19.82 -8.21 1.19
C PHE A 180 20.87 -7.68 0.21
N ALA A 181 21.78 -6.79 0.65
CA ALA A 181 22.90 -6.29 -0.14
C ALA A 181 24.15 -7.20 -0.12
N SER A 182 24.11 -8.35 0.56
CA SER A 182 25.22 -9.32 0.54
C SER A 182 24.88 -10.54 -0.33
N PRO A 183 25.28 -10.56 -1.61
CA PRO A 183 25.56 -11.81 -2.27
C PRO A 183 26.90 -12.32 -1.74
N ARG A 184 26.88 -13.29 -0.82
CA ARG A 184 28.03 -14.19 -0.70
C ARG A 184 28.11 -14.98 -2.00
N SER A 185 28.99 -14.51 -2.87
CA SER A 185 29.69 -15.22 -3.95
C SER A 185 29.38 -16.72 -4.04
N PHE A 186 28.59 -17.11 -5.03
CA PHE A 186 28.56 -18.48 -5.54
C PHE A 186 29.24 -18.52 -6.91
N ILE A 187 30.49 -18.99 -6.87
CA ILE A 187 31.18 -19.86 -7.83
C ILE A 187 31.13 -19.45 -9.31
N GLU A 188 32.28 -18.96 -9.79
CA GLU A 188 32.67 -18.94 -11.20
C GLU A 188 32.61 -20.36 -11.81
N TYR A 189 31.95 -20.48 -12.97
CA TYR A 189 32.28 -21.47 -13.98
C TYR A 189 32.45 -20.72 -15.31
N GLU A 190 33.70 -20.39 -15.62
CA GLU A 190 34.35 -20.57 -16.94
C GLU A 190 35.87 -20.49 -16.75
#